data_AF-A0A949Z456-F1
#
_entry.id   AF-A0A949Z456-F1
#
_cell.length_a   1.000
_cell.length_b   1.000
_cell.length_c   1.000
_cell.angle_alpha   90.00
_cell.angle_beta   90.00
_cell.angle_gamma   90.00
#
_symmetry.space_group_name_H-M   'P 1'
#
loop_
_entity.id
_entity.type
_entity.pdbx_description
1 polymer ?
#
loop_
_entity_poly.entity_id
_entity_poly.type
_entity_poly.pdbx_seq_one_letter_code
_entity_poly.pdbx_strand_id
1 'polypeptide(L)'
;GLNGPEVIEQESGVEEFDASDRTLIWSIAGGQQRYDQGLSDVLVDDDADKMAKTIQELVAKGVPAVHRSEQVDLYRSRVAALDPSRQWDPEELHSWASKKKEKNL
;
A
#
# COMPACT_ATOMS: atom_id res chain seq x y z
N GLY A 1 -8.33 3.42 -0.96
CA GLY A 1 -8.06 3.49 0.50
C GLY A 1 -9.26 2.95 1.24
N LEU A 2 -9.29 3.07 2.57
CA LEU A 2 -10.51 2.80 3.35
C LEU A 2 -11.46 4.01 3.26
N ASN A 3 -10.95 5.20 3.58
CA ASN A 3 -11.66 6.47 3.49
C ASN A 3 -11.12 7.30 2.31
N GLY A 4 -11.98 8.15 1.73
CA GLY A 4 -11.56 9.15 0.75
C GLY A 4 -10.88 10.35 1.41
N PRO A 5 -10.01 11.09 0.69
CA PRO A 5 -9.34 12.29 1.17
C PRO A 5 -10.26 13.28 1.92
N GLU A 6 -11.40 13.63 1.32
CA GLU A 6 -12.34 14.61 1.86
C GLU A 6 -12.97 14.15 3.18
N VAL A 7 -13.19 12.84 3.33
CA VAL A 7 -13.71 12.27 4.59
C VAL A 7 -12.65 12.30 5.68
N ILE A 8 -11.38 12.04 5.35
CA ILE A 8 -10.29 12.12 6.34
C ILE A 8 -10.11 13.57 6.79
N GLU A 9 -10.07 14.52 5.86
CA GLU A 9 -10.00 15.96 6.17
C GLU A 9 -11.16 16.41 7.06
N GLN A 10 -12.39 15.99 6.75
CA GLN A 10 -13.56 16.38 7.53
C GLN A 10 -13.50 15.87 8.98
N GLU A 11 -13.03 14.64 9.20
CA GLU A 11 -13.03 14.01 10.52
C GLU A 11 -11.78 14.33 11.34
N SER A 12 -10.65 14.63 10.69
CA SER A 12 -9.33 14.81 11.31
C SER A 12 -8.77 16.24 11.19
N GLY A 13 -9.37 17.06 10.33
CA GLY A 13 -8.94 18.43 10.04
C GLY A 13 -7.92 18.53 8.91
N VAL A 14 -7.89 19.70 8.26
CA VAL A 14 -6.99 20.00 7.12
C VAL A 14 -5.51 19.96 7.50
N GLU A 15 -5.17 20.27 8.75
CA GLU A 15 -3.80 20.19 9.26
C GLU A 15 -3.30 18.73 9.34
N GLU A 16 -4.20 17.76 9.52
CA GLU A 16 -3.83 16.34 9.53
C GLU A 16 -3.81 15.74 8.12
N PHE A 17 -4.76 16.15 7.26
CA PHE A 17 -4.85 15.67 5.89
C PHE A 17 -5.57 16.69 4.99
N ASP A 18 -4.83 17.34 4.09
CA ASP A 18 -5.37 18.24 3.08
C ASP A 18 -5.84 17.44 1.85
N ALA A 19 -7.16 17.36 1.64
CA ALA A 19 -7.77 16.65 0.54
C ALA A 19 -7.52 17.32 -0.83
N SER A 20 -7.04 18.56 -0.84
CA SER A 20 -6.60 19.25 -2.06
C SER A 20 -5.15 18.91 -2.44
N ASP A 21 -4.34 18.40 -1.50
CA ASP A 21 -2.97 17.97 -1.75
C ASP A 21 -2.93 16.59 -2.44
N ARG A 22 -3.03 16.63 -3.77
CA ARG A 22 -2.95 15.44 -4.61
C ARG A 22 -1.59 14.73 -4.48
N THR A 23 -0.50 15.44 -4.22
CA THR A 23 0.82 14.84 -4.09
C THR A 23 0.87 13.96 -2.84
N LEU A 24 0.42 14.51 -1.71
CA LEU A 24 0.29 13.77 -0.46
C LEU A 24 -0.63 12.56 -0.62
N ILE A 25 -1.82 12.73 -1.22
CA ILE A 25 -2.77 11.64 -1.46
C ILE A 25 -2.12 10.48 -2.24
N TRP A 26 -1.44 10.78 -3.35
CA TRP A 26 -0.80 9.75 -4.18
C TRP A 26 0.41 9.12 -3.48
N SER A 27 1.16 9.88 -2.69
CA SER A 27 2.29 9.33 -1.91
C SER A 27 1.84 8.35 -0.83
N ILE A 28 0.62 8.47 -0.28
CA ILE A 28 0.08 7.59 0.76
C ILE A 28 -0.72 6.43 0.15
N ALA A 29 -1.62 6.71 -0.79
CA ALA A 29 -2.62 5.77 -1.26
C ALA A 29 -2.44 5.33 -2.71
N GLY A 30 -1.45 5.86 -3.42
CA GLY A 30 -1.20 5.59 -4.83
C GLY A 30 -0.77 4.17 -5.16
N GLY A 31 -0.92 3.78 -6.42
CA GLY A 31 -0.63 2.43 -6.90
C GLY A 31 0.82 2.00 -6.65
N GLN A 32 1.79 2.88 -6.94
CA GLN A 32 3.21 2.65 -6.66
C GLN A 32 3.46 2.36 -5.17
N GLN A 33 2.98 3.24 -4.30
CA GLN A 33 3.13 3.08 -2.85
C GLN A 33 2.52 1.76 -2.35
N ARG A 34 1.34 1.37 -2.86
CA ARG A 34 0.70 0.10 -2.51
C ARG A 34 1.53 -1.09 -2.98
N TYR A 35 2.05 -1.06 -4.19
CA TYR A 35 2.89 -2.13 -4.72
C TYR A 35 4.16 -2.30 -3.89
N ASP A 36 4.84 -1.21 -3.59
CA ASP A 36 6.11 -1.26 -2.87
C ASP A 36 5.96 -1.74 -1.43
N GLN A 37 4.87 -1.37 -0.75
CA GLN A 37 4.53 -1.89 0.57
C GLN A 37 4.04 -3.35 0.56
N GLY A 38 3.92 -3.99 -0.62
CA GLY A 38 3.36 -5.33 -0.77
C GLY A 38 1.86 -5.38 -0.49
N LEU A 39 1.15 -4.28 -0.70
CA LEU A 39 -0.30 -4.17 -0.62
C LEU A 39 -0.99 -4.32 -1.99
N SER A 40 -0.23 -4.41 -3.07
CA SER A 40 -0.67 -4.84 -4.40
C SER A 40 0.34 -5.84 -4.95
N ASP A 41 -0.14 -6.87 -5.65
CA ASP A 41 0.73 -7.94 -6.15
C ASP A 41 1.51 -7.56 -7.41
N VAL A 42 0.92 -6.72 -8.26
CA VAL A 42 1.51 -6.26 -9.52
C VAL A 42 1.17 -4.78 -9.74
N LEU A 43 2.15 -4.03 -10.25
CA LEU A 43 1.97 -2.68 -10.78
C LEU A 43 2.18 -2.75 -12.30
N VAL A 44 1.26 -2.17 -13.05
CA VAL A 44 1.28 -2.18 -14.52
C VAL A 44 1.16 -0.73 -14.99
N ASP A 45 1.86 -0.41 -16.08
CA ASP A 45 1.66 0.87 -16.77
C ASP A 45 0.22 0.99 -17.29
N ASP A 46 -0.23 2.21 -17.55
CA ASP A 46 -1.55 2.49 -18.14
C ASP A 46 -1.60 2.08 -19.62
N ASP A 47 -1.63 0.77 -19.84
CA ASP A 47 -1.55 0.11 -21.14
C ASP A 47 -2.46 -1.13 -21.15
N ALA A 48 -3.45 -1.11 -22.04
CA ALA A 48 -4.48 -2.15 -22.09
C ALA A 48 -3.93 -3.55 -22.42
N ASP A 49 -2.91 -3.64 -23.28
CA ASP A 49 -2.32 -4.92 -23.69
C ASP A 49 -1.49 -5.51 -22.54
N LYS A 50 -0.71 -4.66 -21.85
CA LYS A 50 0.04 -5.07 -20.66
C LYS A 50 -0.89 -5.52 -19.54
N MET A 51 -1.99 -4.80 -19.31
CA MET A 51 -3.01 -5.19 -18.33
C MET A 51 -3.62 -6.54 -18.67
N ALA A 52 -4.08 -6.74 -19.91
CA ALA A 52 -4.70 -7.98 -20.35
C ALA A 52 -3.75 -9.18 -20.20
N LYS A 53 -2.49 -9.02 -20.61
CA LYS A 53 -1.45 -10.04 -20.47
C LYS A 53 -1.19 -10.40 -19.00
N THR A 54 -1.03 -9.39 -18.13
CA THR A 54 -0.79 -9.60 -16.70
C THR A 54 -1.94 -10.37 -16.05
N ILE A 55 -3.19 -10.03 -16.39
CA ILE A 55 -4.37 -10.75 -15.88
C ILE A 55 -4.35 -12.22 -16.31
N GLN A 56 -4.04 -12.52 -17.57
CA GLN A 56 -3.95 -13.89 -18.08
C GLN A 56 -2.87 -14.69 -17.34
N GLU A 57 -1.69 -14.09 -17.11
CA GLU A 57 -0.59 -14.71 -16.37
C GLU A 57 -0.98 -15.00 -14.91
N LEU A 58 -1.65 -14.07 -14.24
CA LEU A 58 -2.10 -14.26 -12.85
C LEU A 58 -3.18 -15.34 -12.74
N VAL A 59 -4.13 -15.40 -13.69
CA VAL A 59 -5.14 -16.47 -13.73
C VAL A 59 -4.47 -17.83 -13.96
N ALA A 60 -3.52 -17.91 -14.89
CA ALA A 60 -2.79 -19.15 -15.17
C ALA A 60 -1.93 -19.61 -13.99
N LYS A 61 -1.40 -18.69 -13.18
CA LYS A 61 -0.64 -18.97 -11.96
C LYS A 61 -1.50 -19.64 -10.86
N GLY A 62 -2.81 -19.42 -10.88
CA GLY A 62 -3.74 -19.99 -9.91
C GLY A 62 -3.69 -19.32 -8.53
N VAL A 63 -4.26 -20.01 -7.54
CA VAL A 63 -4.43 -19.47 -6.18
C VAL A 63 -3.07 -19.45 -5.45
N PRO A 64 -2.67 -18.33 -4.82
CA PRO A 64 -1.45 -18.28 -4.03
C PRO A 64 -1.53 -19.25 -2.84
N ALA A 65 -0.38 -19.79 -2.41
CA ALA A 65 -0.34 -20.72 -1.28
C ALA A 65 -0.82 -20.10 0.04
N VAL A 66 -0.66 -18.78 0.20
CA VAL A 66 -1.13 -18.01 1.35
C VAL A 66 -1.64 -16.66 0.86
N HIS A 67 -2.91 -16.35 1.07
CA HIS A 67 -3.44 -15.02 0.77
C HIS A 67 -2.93 -13.99 1.79
N ARG A 68 -2.83 -12.73 1.38
CA ARG A 68 -2.48 -11.62 2.28
C ARG A 68 -3.38 -11.56 3.53
N SER A 69 -4.68 -11.89 3.37
CA SER A 69 -5.65 -11.93 4.47
C SER A 69 -5.36 -12.99 5.53
N GLU A 70 -4.57 -14.01 5.20
CA GLU A 70 -4.15 -15.07 6.11
C GLU A 70 -2.85 -14.71 6.87
N GLN A 71 -2.12 -13.69 6.40
CA GLN A 71 -0.84 -13.27 6.98
C GLN A 71 -1.02 -12.36 8.23
N VAL A 72 -1.96 -12.71 9.11
CA VAL A 72 -2.36 -11.89 10.27
C VAL A 72 -1.17 -11.59 11.18
N ASP A 73 -0.38 -12.61 11.54
CA ASP A 73 0.77 -12.45 12.45
C ASP A 73 1.86 -11.57 11.86
N LEU A 74 2.10 -11.68 10.54
CA LEU A 74 3.03 -10.81 9.84
C LEU A 74 2.60 -9.34 9.96
N TYR A 75 1.35 -9.02 9.65
CA TYR A 75 0.89 -7.63 9.70
C TYR A 75 0.77 -7.11 11.14
N ARG A 76 0.38 -7.95 12.11
CA ARG A 76 0.40 -7.58 13.53
C ARG A 76 1.80 -7.22 14.01
N SER A 77 2.81 -8.04 13.70
CA SER A 77 4.19 -7.78 14.08
C SER A 77 4.75 -6.50 13.42
N ARG A 78 4.36 -6.23 12.17
CA ARG A 78 4.72 -4.99 11.47
C ARG A 78 4.10 -3.77 12.15
N VAL A 79 2.79 -3.77 12.39
CA VAL A 79 2.10 -2.67 13.06
C VAL A 79 2.68 -2.41 14.45
N ALA A 80 2.94 -3.46 15.23
CA ALA A 80 3.53 -3.34 16.57
C ALA A 80 4.96 -2.76 16.59
N ALA A 81 5.67 -2.81 15.46
CA ALA A 81 7.02 -2.27 15.31
C ALA A 81 7.05 -0.81 14.82
N LEU A 82 5.90 -0.24 14.46
CA LEU A 82 5.78 1.18 14.12
C LEU A 82 5.64 2.01 15.40
N ASP A 83 6.18 3.22 15.39
CA ASP A 83 5.97 4.22 16.43
C ASP A 83 4.71 5.04 16.08
N PRO A 84 3.60 4.90 16.83
CA PRO A 84 2.37 5.62 16.54
C PRO A 84 2.34 7.04 17.12
N SER A 85 3.36 7.46 17.89
CA SER A 85 3.40 8.79 18.52
C SER A 85 3.81 9.91 17.56
N ARG A 86 4.21 9.56 16.34
CA ARG A 86 4.62 10.49 15.28
C ARG A 86 3.87 10.21 13.99
N GLN A 87 3.78 11.24 13.14
CA GLN A 87 3.36 11.06 11.75
C GLN A 87 4.51 10.44 10.95
N TRP A 88 4.18 9.43 10.15
CA TRP A 88 5.15 8.80 9.26
C TRP A 88 5.15 9.50 7.91
N ASP A 89 6.35 9.80 7.42
CA ASP A 89 6.52 10.20 6.03
C ASP A 89 6.27 9.00 5.09
N PRO A 90 5.58 9.17 3.96
CA PRO A 90 5.27 8.08 3.05
C PRO A 90 6.50 7.38 2.44
N GLU A 91 7.57 8.10 2.13
CA GLU A 91 8.83 7.55 1.59
C GLU A 91 9.59 6.79 2.69
N GLU A 92 9.55 7.29 3.91
CA GLU A 92 10.10 6.60 5.08
C GLU A 92 9.37 5.28 5.36
N LEU A 93 8.04 5.30 5.36
CA LEU A 93 7.20 4.12 5.58
C LEU A 93 7.45 3.05 4.50
N HIS A 94 7.59 3.49 3.25
CA HIS A 94 8.00 2.64 2.13
C HIS A 94 9.35 1.96 2.40
N SER A 95 10.38 2.75 2.71
CA SER A 95 11.74 2.26 2.96
C SER A 95 11.79 1.27 4.13
N TRP A 96 10.99 1.51 5.17
CA TRP A 96 10.84 0.62 6.31
C TRP A 96 10.17 -0.70 5.92
N ALA A 97 9.09 -0.66 5.14
CA ALA A 97 8.35 -1.85 4.70
C ALA A 97 9.18 -2.74 3.77
N SER A 98 9.91 -2.14 2.83
CA SER A 98 10.80 -2.83 1.89
C SER A 98 11.91 -3.62 2.60
N LYS A 99 12.60 -3.00 3.57
CA LYS A 99 13.62 -3.68 4.41
C LYS A 99 13.07 -4.87 5.20
N LYS A 100 11.77 -4.89 5.51
CA LYS A 100 11.09 -5.99 6.21
C LYS A 100 10.57 -7.06 5.25
N LYS A 101 10.42 -6.77 3.96
CA LYS A 101 10.13 -7.74 2.90
C LYS A 101 11.32 -8.67 2.68
N GLU A 102 12.54 -8.10 2.61
CA GLU A 102 13.78 -8.85 2.37
C GLU A 102 14.19 -9.77 3.53
N LYS A 103 13.83 -9.45 4.77
CA LYS A 103 14.19 -10.25 5.96
C LYS A 103 13.28 -11.47 6.21
N ASN A 104 12.17 -11.58 5.49
CA ASN A 104 11.18 -12.66 5.64
C ASN A 104 11.10 -13.55 4.39
N LEU A 105 12.10 -13.47 3.50
CA LEU A 105 12.33 -14.34 2.34
C LEU A 105 13.53 -15.24 2.60
#